data_AF-A0A969V6J9-F1
#
_entry.id   AF-A0A969V6J9-F1
#
_cell.length_a   1.000
_cell.length_b   1.000
_cell.length_c   1.000
_cell.angle_alpha   90.00
_cell.angle_beta   90.00
_cell.angle_gamma   90.00
#
_symmetry.space_group_name_H-M   'P 1'
#
loop_
_entity.id
_entity.type
_entity.pdbx_description
1 polymer ?
#
loop_
_entity_poly.entity_id
_entity_poly.type
_entity_poly.pdbx_seq_one_letter_code
_entity_poly.pdbx_strand_id
1 'polypeptide(L)' 'MKSAGADNKRNETYQFWQQDNHPIALTDYNIMMSKLNYLHQNPVIANIVRNMEDYYYSSAIDYNGGKGLVPISHLF' A
#
# COMPACT_ATOMS: atom_id res chain seq x y z
N MET A 1 -18.05 3.73 -10.94
CA MET A 1 -18.49 4.41 -9.71
C MET A 1 -19.96 4.19 -9.38
N LYS A 2 -20.92 4.53 -10.25
CA LYS A 2 -22.35 4.25 -9.97
C LYS A 2 -22.67 2.75 -9.87
N SER A 3 -22.10 1.90 -10.73
CA SER A 3 -22.41 0.46 -10.76
C SER A 3 -21.95 -0.32 -9.52
N ALA A 4 -20.74 -0.06 -9.00
CA ALA A 4 -20.21 -0.78 -7.84
C ALA A 4 -20.88 -0.39 -6.51
N GLY A 5 -21.50 0.80 -6.44
CA GLY A 5 -22.19 1.29 -5.23
C GLY A 5 -23.70 1.12 -5.23
N ALA A 6 -24.33 0.91 -6.40
CA ALA A 6 -25.78 0.83 -6.52
C ALA A 6 -26.39 -0.39 -5.81
N ASP A 7 -25.68 -1.51 -5.78
CA ASP A 7 -26.16 -2.75 -5.16
C ASP A 7 -25.87 -2.81 -3.65
N ASN A 8 -25.17 -1.81 -3.12
CA ASN A 8 -24.79 -1.75 -1.72
C ASN A 8 -25.83 -0.98 -0.90
N LYS A 9 -26.66 -1.71 -0.14
CA LYS A 9 -27.70 -1.12 0.74
C LYS A 9 -27.16 -0.14 1.79
N ARG A 10 -25.84 -0.15 2.06
CA ARG A 10 -25.17 0.78 2.97
C ARG A 10 -24.68 2.07 2.30
N ASN A 11 -24.86 2.24 1.00
CA ASN A 11 -24.51 3.47 0.29
C ASN A 11 -25.75 4.24 -0.15
N GLU A 12 -25.70 5.55 0.05
CA GLU A 12 -26.81 6.45 -0.27
C GLU A 12 -26.71 7.04 -1.68
N THR A 13 -25.50 7.28 -2.22
CA THR A 13 -25.36 7.96 -3.52
C THR A 13 -24.09 7.58 -4.31
N TYR A 14 -22.93 7.52 -3.66
CA TYR A 14 -21.66 7.17 -4.31
C TYR A 14 -20.82 6.26 -3.41
N GLN A 15 -20.17 5.26 -4.01
CA GLN A 15 -19.18 4.43 -3.35
C GLN A 15 -17.81 4.69 -3.97
N PHE A 16 -16.90 5.27 -3.17
CA PHE A 16 -15.50 5.43 -3.55
C PHE A 16 -14.65 4.25 -3.06
N TRP A 17 -14.79 3.89 -1.78
CA TRP A 17 -14.06 2.80 -1.15
C TRP A 17 -14.74 1.45 -1.35
N GLN A 18 -13.95 0.40 -1.57
CA GLN A 18 -14.42 -0.97 -1.42
C GLN A 18 -14.64 -1.25 0.07
N GLN A 19 -15.69 -2.02 0.41
CA GLN A 19 -16.02 -2.32 1.81
C GLN A 19 -15.22 -3.49 2.39
N ASP A 20 -14.65 -4.32 1.54
CA ASP A 20 -13.83 -5.44 1.99
C ASP A 20 -12.44 -4.94 2.40
N ASN A 21 -12.01 -5.30 3.60
CA ASN A 21 -10.66 -5.08 4.07
C ASN A 21 -10.03 -6.42 4.43
N HIS A 22 -8.72 -6.53 4.19
CA HIS A 22 -7.98 -7.76 4.46
C HIS A 22 -6.85 -7.48 5.46
N PRO A 23 -7.16 -7.31 6.76
CA PRO A 23 -6.14 -7.10 7.77
C PRO A 23 -5.32 -8.37 7.96
N ILE A 24 -4.00 -8.23 7.97
CA ILE A 24 -3.07 -9.31 8.27
C ILE A 24 -2.25 -8.90 9.49
N ALA A 25 -2.29 -9.73 10.53
CA ALA A 25 -1.46 -9.54 11.70
C ALA A 25 0.02 -9.78 11.36
N LEU A 26 0.89 -8.83 11.72
CA LEU A 26 2.34 -8.94 11.56
C LEU A 26 2.93 -9.63 12.79
N THR A 27 2.75 -10.95 12.88
CA THR A 27 3.08 -11.72 14.10
C THR A 27 4.56 -12.00 14.28
N ASP A 28 5.34 -11.90 13.22
CA ASP A 28 6.78 -12.15 13.24
C ASP A 28 7.51 -11.34 12.15
N TYR A 29 8.83 -11.35 12.24
CA TYR A 29 9.72 -10.62 11.34
C TYR A 29 9.59 -11.05 9.88
N ASN A 30 9.39 -12.35 9.61
CA ASN A 30 9.30 -12.85 8.24
C ASN A 30 8.02 -12.37 7.57
N ILE A 31 6.88 -12.40 8.29
CA ILE A 31 5.62 -11.86 7.79
C ILE A 31 5.75 -10.35 7.57
N MET A 32 6.31 -9.61 8.53
CA MET A 32 6.52 -8.17 8.40
C MET A 32 7.34 -7.84 7.14
N MET A 33 8.50 -8.50 6.97
CA MET A 33 9.37 -8.27 5.83
C MET A 33 8.71 -8.66 4.51
N SER A 34 7.96 -9.76 4.48
CA SER A 34 7.18 -10.17 3.31
C SER A 34 6.17 -9.10 2.90
N LYS A 35 5.45 -8.49 3.86
CA LYS A 35 4.47 -7.43 3.57
C LYS A 35 5.14 -6.11 3.19
N LEU A 36 6.26 -5.77 3.81
CA LEU A 36 7.04 -4.58 3.44
C LEU A 36 7.55 -4.69 1.99
N ASN A 37 8.16 -5.82 1.63
CA ASN A 37 8.62 -6.08 0.27
C ASN A 37 7.47 -6.03 -0.74
N TYR A 38 6.32 -6.65 -0.41
CA TYR A 38 5.13 -6.58 -1.26
C TYR A 38 4.68 -5.13 -1.48
N LEU A 39 4.62 -4.32 -0.41
CA LEU A 39 4.22 -2.92 -0.48
C LEU A 39 5.15 -2.11 -1.39
N HIS A 40 6.48 -2.27 -1.26
CA HIS A 40 7.47 -1.56 -2.07
C HIS A 40 7.50 -2.05 -3.53
N GLN A 41 7.22 -3.33 -3.77
CA GLN A 41 7.20 -3.91 -5.12
C GLN A 41 5.93 -3.59 -5.90
N ASN A 42 4.82 -3.24 -5.24
CA ASN A 42 3.52 -2.97 -5.88
C ASN A 42 3.60 -1.96 -7.03
N PRO A 43 4.26 -0.80 -6.91
CA PRO A 43 4.42 0.16 -8.01
C PRO A 43 5.16 -0.41 -9.23
N VAL A 44 6.11 -1.33 -9.02
CA VAL A 44 6.86 -2.00 -10.09
C VAL A 44 5.98 -3.05 -10.77
N ILE A 45 5.28 -3.90 -10.00
CA ILE A 45 4.35 -4.91 -10.54
C ILE A 45 3.22 -4.24 -11.33
N ALA A 46 2.77 -3.07 -10.87
CA ALA A 46 1.77 -2.26 -11.56
C ALA A 46 2.33 -1.50 -12.79
N ASN A 47 3.62 -1.64 -13.11
CA ASN A 47 4.33 -0.92 -14.19
C ASN A 47 4.23 0.61 -14.10
N ILE A 48 4.14 1.17 -12.90
CA ILE A 48 4.12 2.61 -12.68
C ILE A 48 5.55 3.16 -12.70
N VAL A 49 6.50 2.39 -12.15
CA VAL A 49 7.93 2.74 -12.06
C VAL A 49 8.80 1.53 -12.38
N ARG A 50 10.07 1.78 -12.70
CA ARG A 50 11.05 0.72 -13.01
C ARG A 50 11.67 0.12 -11.75
N ASN A 51 11.98 0.95 -10.75
CA ASN A 51 12.52 0.52 -9.46
C ASN A 51 11.57 0.95 -8.33
N MET A 52 11.60 0.25 -7.20
CA MET A 52 10.65 0.45 -6.10
C MET A 52 10.83 1.81 -5.41
N GLU A 53 12.08 2.27 -5.28
CA GLU A 53 12.49 3.54 -4.70
C GLU A 53 12.12 4.76 -5.55
N ASP A 54 11.81 4.56 -6.84
CA ASP A 54 11.40 5.63 -7.74
C ASP A 54 9.95 6.07 -7.50
N TYR A 55 9.15 5.28 -6.76
CA TYR A 55 7.77 5.64 -6.47
C TYR A 55 7.70 6.68 -5.36
N TYR A 56 7.50 7.94 -5.76
CA TYR A 56 7.56 9.14 -4.91
C TYR A 56 6.69 9.08 -3.65
N TYR A 57 5.54 8.40 -3.70
CA TYR A 57 4.60 8.27 -2.58
C TYR A 57 4.76 6.95 -1.80
N SER A 58 5.96 6.39 -1.77
CA SER A 58 6.33 5.21 -0.97
C SER A 58 7.55 5.50 -0.11
N SER A 59 7.64 4.77 1.01
CA SER A 59 8.82 4.78 1.88
C SER A 59 9.98 3.94 1.32
N ALA A 60 9.83 3.28 0.17
CA ALA A 60 10.86 2.42 -0.42
C ALA A 60 12.24 3.12 -0.51
N ILE A 61 12.26 4.42 -0.80
CA ILE A 61 13.49 5.23 -0.83
C ILE A 61 14.20 5.32 0.53
N ASP A 62 13.46 5.36 1.65
CA ASP A 62 14.03 5.39 2.99
C ASP A 62 14.76 4.08 3.33
N TYR A 63 14.33 2.96 2.74
CA TYR A 63 14.98 1.65 2.90
C TYR A 63 16.12 1.42 1.91
N ASN A 64 16.34 2.34 0.95
CA ASN A 64 17.40 2.28 -0.05
C ASN A 64 18.45 3.40 0.13
N GLY A 65 18.58 3.93 1.35
CA GLY A 65 19.59 4.94 1.70
C GLY A 65 19.26 6.36 1.25
N GLY A 66 18.08 6.60 0.68
CA GLY A 66 17.57 7.93 0.39
C GLY A 66 16.73 8.49 1.53
N LYS A 67 15.99 9.57 1.23
CA LYS A 67 15.11 10.23 2.19
C LYS A 67 13.73 10.44 1.58
N GLY A 68 12.73 9.83 2.20
CA GLY A 68 11.33 9.95 1.82
C GLY A 68 10.70 11.28 2.23
N LEU A 69 9.43 11.43 1.89
CA LEU A 69 8.66 12.65 2.12
C LEU A 69 8.34 12.91 3.59
N VAL A 70 8.26 11.84 4.37
CA VAL A 70 7.92 11.87 5.78
C VAL A 70 8.97 11.09 6.57
N PRO A 71 9.37 11.58 7.75
CA PRO A 71 10.30 10.85 8.59
C PRO A 71 9.66 9.53 9.04
N ILE A 72 10.41 8.45 8.90
CA ILE A 72 10.01 7.13 9.41
C ILE A 72 10.96 6.67 10.50
N SER A 73 10.43 5.84 11.40
CA SER A 73 11.25 5.06 12.33
C SER A 73 11.40 3.66 11.77
N HIS A 74 12.63 3.20 11.63
CA HIS A 74 12.87 1.80 11.30
C HIS A 74 12.41 0.93 12.46
N LEU A 75 11.53 -0.02 12.16
CA LEU A 75 11.27 -1.14 13.04
C LEU A 75 12.48 -2.05 12.90
N PHE A 76 13.38 -1.96 13.89
CA PHE A 76 14.68 -2.64 14.06
C PHE A 76 15.82 -2.09 13.20
#